data_AF-A0A1W9ZM96-F1
#
_entry.id   AF-A0A1W9ZM96-F1
#
_cell.length_a   1.000
_cell.length_b   1.000
_cell.length_c   1.000
_cell.angle_alpha   90.00
_cell.angle_beta   90.00
_cell.angle_gamma   90.00
#
_symmetry.space_group_name_H-M   'P 1'
#
loop_
_entity.id
_entity.type
_entity.pdbx_description
1 polymer ?
#
loop_
_entity_poly.entity_id
_entity_poly.type
_entity_poly.pdbx_seq_one_letter_code
_entity_poly.pdbx_strand_id
1 'polypeptide(L)'
;MPKRPDNQAWRYWRTVCGVVVAAAVLVIGSLTGHVTRAENLSCSVVKCVALTFDDGPGPFTDRLLQILKDNDAKATFFLIGNKVAANPAGAKRIADAGMEIGSHTWEHPNMTTIPPDDIAGQFSRANDAITAATGRTPTLYRPAGGLANEAVHQTAAKFGLAEILWDVIPFDWANDSNTSATRALLMSQIKPGSVVLFHDTYSSTVDLVYQFIPVLKANGYRLVTVSELLGPRAPGSSYGSRENGPPVNELRDIPASQIPSLPNTPSPKPMPNFPITDIAGQNSGGPNNGA
;
A
#
# COMPACT_ATOMS: atom_id res chain seq x y z
N MET A 1 -26.64 10.41 58.03
CA MET A 1 -26.19 9.63 56.85
C MET A 1 -25.59 8.32 57.35
N PRO A 2 -26.09 7.14 56.94
CA PRO A 2 -25.49 5.89 57.37
C PRO A 2 -24.07 5.76 56.80
N LYS A 3 -23.09 5.47 57.67
CA LYS A 3 -21.71 5.21 57.28
C LYS A 3 -21.68 3.97 56.38
N ARG A 4 -21.09 4.09 55.18
CA ARG A 4 -20.92 2.95 54.28
C ARG A 4 -20.06 1.89 54.97
N PRO A 5 -20.42 0.59 54.91
CA PRO A 5 -19.58 -0.46 55.46
C PRO A 5 -18.25 -0.49 54.70
N ASP A 6 -17.12 -0.56 55.41
CA ASP A 6 -15.78 -0.69 54.81
C ASP A 6 -15.10 -1.96 55.34
N ASN A 7 -15.77 -3.10 55.13
CA ASN A 7 -15.21 -4.41 55.44
C ASN A 7 -14.70 -5.11 54.18
N GLN A 8 -13.81 -6.09 54.35
CA GLN A 8 -13.19 -6.82 53.24
C GLN A 8 -14.22 -7.45 52.30
N ALA A 9 -15.31 -7.96 52.85
CA ALA A 9 -16.43 -8.50 52.08
C ALA A 9 -17.07 -7.43 51.16
N TRP A 10 -17.29 -6.22 51.68
CA TRP A 10 -17.83 -5.09 50.90
C TRP A 10 -16.89 -4.65 49.78
N ARG A 11 -15.57 -4.62 50.04
CA ARG A 11 -14.56 -4.31 49.02
C ARG A 11 -14.53 -5.38 47.91
N TYR A 12 -14.59 -6.66 48.29
CA TYR A 12 -14.66 -7.77 47.35
C TYR A 12 -15.93 -7.72 46.48
N TRP A 13 -17.09 -7.54 47.12
CA TRP A 13 -18.37 -7.40 46.42
C TRP A 13 -18.39 -6.23 45.44
N ARG A 14 -17.82 -5.08 45.81
CA ARG A 14 -17.71 -3.92 44.90
C ARG A 14 -16.83 -4.21 43.68
N THR A 15 -15.71 -4.89 43.86
CA THR A 15 -14.84 -5.28 42.74
C THR A 15 -15.54 -6.27 41.82
N VAL A 16 -16.19 -7.30 42.38
CA VAL A 16 -16.94 -8.29 41.59
C VAL A 16 -18.09 -7.63 40.82
N CYS A 17 -18.89 -6.78 41.47
CA CYS A 17 -19.95 -6.02 40.78
C CYS A 17 -19.38 -5.11 39.68
N GLY A 18 -18.25 -4.44 39.92
CA GLY A 18 -17.60 -3.60 38.92
C GLY A 18 -17.13 -4.37 37.68
N VAL A 19 -16.54 -5.55 37.87
CA VAL A 19 -16.10 -6.43 36.77
C VAL A 19 -17.28 -6.99 36.00
N VAL A 20 -18.34 -7.42 36.70
CA VAL A 20 -19.57 -7.94 36.06
C VAL A 20 -20.28 -6.85 35.25
N VAL A 21 -20.36 -5.62 35.76
CA VAL A 21 -20.94 -4.49 35.03
C VAL A 21 -20.09 -4.15 33.80
N ALA A 22 -18.76 -4.13 33.90
CA ALA A 22 -17.89 -3.88 32.75
C ALA A 22 -18.04 -4.97 31.66
N ALA A 23 -18.10 -6.25 32.07
CA ALA A 23 -18.34 -7.36 31.15
C ALA A 23 -19.73 -7.27 30.50
N ALA A 24 -20.77 -6.94 31.26
CA ALA A 24 -22.12 -6.77 30.74
C ALA A 24 -22.21 -5.59 29.76
N VAL A 25 -21.52 -4.47 30.02
CA VAL A 25 -21.45 -3.33 29.08
C VAL A 25 -20.76 -3.72 27.78
N LEU A 26 -19.67 -4.50 27.84
CA LEU A 26 -18.98 -5.00 26.64
C LEU A 26 -19.83 -5.99 25.83
N VAL A 27 -20.50 -6.92 26.51
CA VAL A 27 -21.39 -7.92 25.87
C VAL A 27 -22.64 -7.25 25.29
N ILE A 28 -23.27 -6.35 26.03
CA ILE A 28 -24.43 -5.60 25.53
C ILE A 28 -23.98 -4.69 24.38
N GLY A 29 -22.87 -3.97 24.49
CA GLY A 29 -22.35 -3.11 23.43
C GLY A 29 -22.00 -3.87 22.15
N SER A 30 -21.50 -5.10 22.27
CA SER A 30 -21.24 -5.97 21.11
C SER A 30 -22.53 -6.55 20.52
N LEU A 31 -23.50 -6.96 21.33
CA LEU A 31 -24.81 -7.44 20.87
C LEU A 31 -25.69 -6.32 20.26
N THR A 32 -25.54 -5.07 20.70
CA THR A 32 -26.31 -3.92 20.20
C THR A 32 -25.58 -3.14 19.10
N GLY A 33 -24.44 -3.64 18.60
CA GLY A 33 -23.68 -3.01 17.52
C GLY A 33 -23.01 -1.67 17.89
N HIS A 34 -22.98 -1.30 19.16
CA HIS A 34 -22.29 -0.09 19.65
C HIS A 34 -20.79 -0.29 19.86
N VAL A 35 -20.32 -1.54 19.83
CA VAL A 35 -18.92 -1.91 19.64
C VAL A 35 -18.75 -2.27 18.17
N THR A 36 -18.54 -1.27 17.33
CA THR A 36 -18.16 -1.49 15.94
C THR A 36 -16.70 -1.96 15.90
N ARG A 37 -16.43 -3.03 15.16
CA ARG A 37 -15.06 -3.37 14.76
C ARG A 37 -14.50 -2.14 14.03
N ALA A 38 -13.26 -1.75 14.32
CA ALA A 38 -12.62 -0.54 13.78
C ALA A 38 -12.45 -0.52 12.23
N GLU A 39 -13.10 -1.42 11.51
CA GLU A 39 -12.94 -1.67 10.08
C GLU A 39 -13.63 -0.63 9.18
N ASN A 40 -14.37 0.34 9.72
CA ASN A 40 -15.07 1.37 8.93
C ASN A 40 -14.85 2.80 9.45
N LEU A 41 -13.68 3.10 10.00
CA LEU A 41 -13.35 4.48 10.38
C LEU A 41 -12.81 5.22 9.15
N SER A 42 -13.65 6.11 8.62
CA SER A 42 -13.33 6.97 7.47
C SER A 42 -12.03 7.75 7.67
N CYS A 43 -11.24 7.87 6.61
CA CYS A 43 -10.03 8.71 6.56
C CYS A 43 -10.34 10.22 6.70
N SER A 44 -11.61 10.62 6.74
CA SER A 44 -12.03 11.96 7.15
C SER A 44 -11.98 12.18 8.67
N VAL A 45 -11.90 11.12 9.47
CA VAL A 45 -11.93 11.16 10.94
C VAL A 45 -10.59 10.72 11.54
N VAL A 46 -9.87 9.82 10.87
CA VAL A 46 -8.55 9.33 11.30
C VAL A 46 -7.48 9.62 10.27
N LYS A 47 -6.23 9.79 10.70
CA LYS A 47 -5.11 9.94 9.78
C LYS A 47 -4.92 8.65 9.02
N CYS A 48 -4.98 8.72 7.69
CA CYS A 48 -4.70 7.58 6.82
C CYS A 48 -3.51 7.88 5.91
N VAL A 49 -2.83 6.82 5.51
CA VAL A 49 -1.79 6.82 4.49
C VAL A 49 -1.94 5.55 3.65
N ALA A 50 -1.80 5.66 2.33
CA ALA A 50 -1.78 4.53 1.42
C ALA A 50 -0.33 4.24 1.02
N LEU A 51 0.18 3.07 1.40
CA LEU A 51 1.46 2.59 0.89
C LEU A 51 1.18 1.81 -0.40
N THR A 52 1.92 2.15 -1.46
CA THR A 52 1.74 1.53 -2.78
C THR A 52 3.04 0.92 -3.27
N PHE A 53 2.94 -0.24 -3.95
CA PHE A 53 4.10 -1.01 -4.39
C PHE A 53 3.99 -1.35 -5.87
N ASP A 54 4.97 -0.93 -6.65
CA ASP A 54 5.03 -1.14 -8.10
C ASP A 54 5.90 -2.35 -8.45
N ASP A 55 5.85 -2.76 -9.72
CA ASP A 55 6.69 -3.79 -10.36
C ASP A 55 6.49 -5.24 -9.92
N GLY A 56 5.58 -5.49 -9.00
CA GLY A 56 5.27 -6.82 -8.50
C GLY A 56 4.51 -7.71 -9.50
N PRO A 57 4.26 -8.98 -9.14
CA PRO A 57 4.75 -9.64 -7.94
C PRO A 57 6.27 -9.83 -8.00
N GLY A 58 6.93 -9.60 -6.87
CA GLY A 58 8.37 -9.55 -6.60
C GLY A 58 8.88 -10.76 -5.79
N PRO A 59 10.20 -11.01 -5.73
CA PRO A 59 10.75 -12.07 -4.88
C PRO A 59 10.60 -11.75 -3.38
N PHE A 60 10.38 -10.48 -3.01
CA PHE A 60 10.17 -10.05 -1.62
C PHE A 60 8.69 -9.84 -1.25
N THR A 61 7.76 -10.00 -2.19
CA THR A 61 6.32 -9.80 -1.97
C THR A 61 5.82 -10.58 -0.76
N ASP A 62 6.14 -11.86 -0.63
CA ASP A 62 5.62 -12.70 0.46
C ASP A 62 6.07 -12.21 1.84
N ARG A 63 7.30 -11.70 1.93
CA ARG A 63 7.82 -11.10 3.16
C ARG A 63 7.10 -9.80 3.47
N LEU A 64 6.88 -8.95 2.46
CA LEU A 64 6.12 -7.71 2.63
C LEU A 64 4.68 -7.98 3.06
N LEU A 65 4.00 -8.96 2.45
CA LEU A 65 2.64 -9.36 2.84
C LEU A 65 2.58 -9.81 4.30
N GLN A 66 3.58 -10.57 4.77
CA GLN A 66 3.67 -10.96 6.18
C GLN A 66 3.84 -9.75 7.10
N ILE A 67 4.72 -8.80 6.74
CA ILE A 67 4.93 -7.55 7.49
C ILE A 67 3.64 -6.74 7.58
N LEU A 68 2.92 -6.58 6.46
CA LEU A 68 1.66 -5.83 6.41
C LEU A 68 0.60 -6.51 7.28
N LYS A 69 0.48 -7.85 7.17
CA LYS A 69 -0.45 -8.65 7.97
C LYS A 69 -0.18 -8.54 9.46
N ASP A 70 1.07 -8.68 9.88
CA ASP A 70 1.46 -8.60 11.30
C ASP A 70 1.22 -7.21 11.90
N ASN A 71 1.11 -6.20 11.05
CA ASN A 71 0.84 -4.82 11.45
C ASN A 71 -0.62 -4.39 11.29
N ASP A 72 -1.52 -5.28 10.86
CA ASP A 72 -2.92 -4.95 10.50
C ASP A 72 -2.98 -3.78 9.50
N ALA A 73 -2.11 -3.84 8.49
CA ALA A 73 -1.96 -2.82 7.46
C ALA A 73 -2.49 -3.31 6.11
N LYS A 74 -3.09 -2.40 5.36
CA LYS A 74 -3.44 -2.59 3.94
C LYS A 74 -2.51 -1.77 3.06
N ALA A 75 -2.39 -2.21 1.81
CA ALA A 75 -1.59 -1.57 0.77
C ALA A 75 -2.20 -1.83 -0.61
N THR A 76 -1.74 -1.09 -1.61
CA THR A 76 -2.12 -1.27 -3.02
C THR A 76 -0.91 -1.66 -3.84
N PHE A 77 -1.02 -2.74 -4.61
CA PHE A 77 0.06 -3.24 -5.46
C PHE A 77 -0.29 -3.00 -6.94
N PHE A 78 0.54 -2.23 -7.66
CA PHE A 78 0.41 -2.09 -9.11
C PHE A 78 1.29 -3.14 -9.78
N LEU A 79 0.65 -4.14 -10.38
CA LEU A 79 1.34 -5.33 -10.90
C LEU A 79 1.59 -5.24 -12.40
N ILE A 80 2.79 -5.64 -12.83
CA ILE A 80 3.11 -5.76 -14.26
C ILE A 80 2.51 -7.06 -14.80
N GLY A 81 1.74 -6.95 -15.88
CA GLY A 81 0.98 -8.07 -16.45
C GLY A 81 1.81 -9.29 -16.82
N ASN A 82 2.97 -9.10 -17.46
CA ASN A 82 3.83 -10.23 -17.84
C ASN A 82 4.44 -10.96 -16.62
N LYS A 83 4.70 -10.25 -15.52
CA LYS A 83 5.15 -10.84 -14.25
C LYS A 83 4.03 -11.59 -13.57
N VAL A 84 2.80 -11.08 -13.65
CA VAL A 84 1.61 -11.82 -13.19
C VAL A 84 1.41 -13.09 -14.01
N ALA A 85 1.58 -13.04 -15.33
CA ALA A 85 1.49 -14.24 -16.17
C ALA A 85 2.59 -15.27 -15.85
N ALA A 86 3.80 -14.81 -15.53
CA ALA A 86 4.91 -15.68 -15.11
C ALA A 86 4.75 -16.24 -13.69
N ASN A 87 4.09 -15.50 -12.78
CA ASN A 87 3.86 -15.88 -11.38
C ASN A 87 2.43 -15.56 -10.92
N PRO A 88 1.41 -16.27 -11.44
CA PRO A 88 0.00 -16.01 -11.11
C PRO A 88 -0.28 -16.31 -9.63
N ALA A 89 0.44 -17.30 -9.06
CA ALA A 89 0.34 -17.63 -7.64
C ALA A 89 0.78 -16.47 -6.73
N GLY A 90 1.78 -15.68 -7.14
CA GLY A 90 2.22 -14.49 -6.40
C GLY A 90 1.13 -13.42 -6.35
N ALA A 91 0.54 -13.09 -7.51
CA ALA A 91 -0.59 -12.16 -7.58
C ALA A 91 -1.79 -12.63 -6.75
N LYS A 92 -2.09 -13.94 -6.80
CA LYS A 92 -3.15 -14.53 -5.98
C LYS A 92 -2.90 -14.34 -4.48
N ARG A 93 -1.65 -14.53 -4.00
CA ARG A 93 -1.31 -14.32 -2.58
C ARG A 93 -1.50 -12.88 -2.14
N ILE A 94 -1.17 -11.90 -2.99
CA ILE A 94 -1.45 -10.47 -2.73
C ILE A 94 -2.96 -10.26 -2.54
N ALA A 95 -3.78 -10.81 -3.44
CA ALA A 95 -5.23 -10.70 -3.37
C ALA A 95 -5.80 -11.39 -2.12
N ASP A 96 -5.37 -12.62 -1.83
CA ASP A 96 -5.81 -13.42 -0.68
C ASP A 96 -5.42 -12.78 0.66
N ALA A 97 -4.30 -12.05 0.71
CA ALA A 97 -3.92 -11.23 1.87
C ALA A 97 -4.82 -9.99 2.07
N GLY A 98 -5.76 -9.76 1.15
CA GLY A 98 -6.72 -8.67 1.21
C GLY A 98 -6.09 -7.32 0.88
N MET A 99 -5.03 -7.29 0.07
CA MET A 99 -4.47 -6.07 -0.51
C MET A 99 -5.24 -5.66 -1.76
N GLU A 100 -5.18 -4.38 -2.11
CA GLU A 100 -5.72 -3.90 -3.38
C GLU A 100 -4.72 -4.15 -4.51
N ILE A 101 -5.22 -4.44 -5.72
CA ILE A 101 -4.39 -4.67 -6.90
C ILE A 101 -4.81 -3.70 -8.01
N GLY A 102 -3.84 -2.94 -8.50
CA GLY A 102 -3.93 -2.10 -9.69
C GLY A 102 -3.11 -2.68 -10.84
N SER A 103 -3.32 -2.15 -12.04
CA SER A 103 -2.57 -2.50 -13.25
C SER A 103 -1.33 -1.62 -13.40
N HIS A 104 -0.18 -2.21 -13.69
CA HIS A 104 1.06 -1.48 -14.01
C HIS A 104 1.50 -1.71 -15.45
N THR A 105 0.53 -1.82 -16.37
CA THR A 105 0.71 -2.19 -17.78
C THR A 105 1.22 -3.62 -17.98
N TRP A 106 1.34 -4.06 -19.23
CA TRP A 106 1.73 -5.43 -19.54
C TRP A 106 3.24 -5.63 -19.43
N GLU A 107 4.03 -4.72 -20.01
CA GLU A 107 5.48 -4.84 -20.16
C GLU A 107 6.26 -3.63 -19.58
N HIS A 108 5.56 -2.67 -18.95
CA HIS A 108 6.15 -1.47 -18.36
C HIS A 108 6.86 -0.52 -19.37
N PRO A 109 6.28 -0.23 -20.56
CA PRO A 109 6.85 0.74 -21.50
C PRO A 109 6.64 2.19 -21.04
N ASN A 110 7.39 3.12 -21.63
CA ASN A 110 7.03 4.53 -21.56
C ASN A 110 5.81 4.80 -22.44
N MET A 111 4.62 4.79 -21.82
CA MET A 111 3.32 4.92 -22.46
C MET A 111 3.14 6.22 -23.27
N THR A 112 3.99 7.24 -23.06
CA THR A 112 3.94 8.49 -23.85
C THR A 112 4.67 8.39 -25.19
N THR A 113 5.45 7.34 -25.40
CA THR A 113 6.33 7.17 -26.58
C THR A 113 5.98 5.97 -27.45
N ILE A 114 5.11 5.08 -26.97
CA ILE A 114 4.65 3.94 -27.76
C ILE A 114 3.61 4.37 -28.81
N PRO A 115 3.48 3.62 -29.91
CA PRO A 115 2.39 3.82 -30.85
C PRO A 115 1.01 3.81 -30.15
N PRO A 116 0.08 4.72 -30.49
CA PRO A 116 -1.25 4.77 -29.87
C PRO A 116 -2.02 3.46 -29.90
N ASP A 117 -1.85 2.65 -30.95
CA ASP A 117 -2.52 1.36 -31.12
C ASP A 117 -2.00 0.30 -30.12
N ASP A 118 -0.79 0.47 -29.59
CA ASP A 118 -0.19 -0.47 -28.62
C ASP A 118 -0.66 -0.20 -27.18
N ILE A 119 -1.17 1.01 -26.89
CA ILE A 119 -1.64 1.42 -25.55
C ILE A 119 -2.73 0.47 -25.04
N ALA A 120 -3.69 0.12 -25.90
CA ALA A 120 -4.80 -0.75 -25.50
C ALA A 120 -4.33 -2.16 -25.12
N GLY A 121 -3.31 -2.69 -25.83
CA GLY A 121 -2.72 -3.98 -25.55
C GLY A 121 -2.01 -4.04 -24.21
N GLN A 122 -1.39 -2.93 -23.79
CA GLN A 122 -0.76 -2.81 -22.47
C GLN A 122 -1.76 -2.90 -21.31
N PHE A 123 -2.96 -2.37 -21.48
CA PHE A 123 -4.02 -2.46 -20.46
C PHE A 123 -4.76 -3.80 -20.51
N SER A 124 -5.22 -4.23 -21.69
CA SER A 124 -6.06 -5.43 -21.81
C SER A 124 -5.33 -6.68 -21.30
N ARG A 125 -4.11 -6.93 -21.77
CA ARG A 125 -3.34 -8.13 -21.41
C ARG A 125 -2.99 -8.16 -19.92
N ALA A 126 -2.64 -7.00 -19.35
CA ALA A 126 -2.36 -6.90 -17.92
C ALA A 126 -3.60 -7.17 -17.08
N ASN A 127 -4.72 -6.54 -17.43
CA ASN A 127 -5.99 -6.71 -16.72
C ASN A 127 -6.51 -8.15 -16.82
N ASP A 128 -6.37 -8.79 -17.98
CA ASP A 128 -6.74 -10.19 -18.19
C ASP A 128 -5.90 -11.13 -17.32
N ALA A 129 -4.57 -10.94 -17.31
CA ALA A 129 -3.67 -11.74 -16.48
C ALA A 129 -3.96 -11.56 -14.99
N ILE A 130 -4.18 -10.33 -14.53
CA ILE A 130 -4.54 -10.03 -13.13
C ILE A 130 -5.90 -10.65 -12.78
N THR A 131 -6.91 -10.48 -13.63
CA THR A 131 -8.26 -11.03 -13.39
C THR A 131 -8.20 -12.56 -13.34
N ALA A 132 -7.48 -13.20 -14.26
CA ALA A 132 -7.33 -14.65 -14.29
C ALA A 132 -6.60 -15.19 -13.05
N ALA A 133 -5.57 -14.50 -12.57
CA ALA A 133 -4.80 -14.93 -11.41
C ALA A 133 -5.51 -14.70 -10.07
N THR A 134 -6.32 -13.64 -9.97
CA THR A 134 -6.82 -13.13 -8.68
C THR A 134 -8.35 -13.16 -8.53
N GLY A 135 -9.08 -13.31 -9.64
CA GLY A 135 -10.54 -13.12 -9.68
C GLY A 135 -10.97 -11.66 -9.51
N ARG A 136 -10.03 -10.70 -9.54
CA ARG A 136 -10.29 -9.26 -9.38
C ARG A 136 -9.87 -8.50 -10.63
N THR A 137 -10.80 -7.74 -11.19
CA THR A 137 -10.50 -6.83 -12.30
C THR A 137 -9.99 -5.50 -11.74
N PRO A 138 -8.80 -5.02 -12.16
CA PRO A 138 -8.29 -3.71 -11.73
C PRO A 138 -9.21 -2.57 -12.16
N THR A 139 -9.40 -1.59 -11.27
CA THR A 139 -10.06 -0.30 -11.57
C THR A 139 -9.07 0.86 -11.53
N LEU A 140 -7.85 0.61 -11.08
CA LEU A 140 -6.78 1.58 -10.96
C LEU A 140 -5.60 1.13 -11.81
N TYR A 141 -4.88 2.09 -12.38
CA TYR A 141 -3.60 1.84 -13.01
C TYR A 141 -2.57 2.90 -12.61
N ARG A 142 -1.30 2.55 -12.77
CA ARG A 142 -0.19 3.50 -12.70
C ARG A 142 0.69 3.26 -13.93
N PRO A 143 1.06 4.29 -14.72
CA PRO A 143 1.97 4.12 -15.83
C PRO A 143 3.42 4.04 -15.35
N ALA A 144 4.29 3.41 -16.14
CA ALA A 144 5.73 3.37 -15.88
C ALA A 144 6.30 4.79 -15.67
N GLY A 145 7.00 5.00 -14.55
CA GLY A 145 7.59 6.30 -14.21
C GLY A 145 6.59 7.45 -14.02
N GLY A 146 5.28 7.17 -13.94
CA GLY A 146 4.23 8.19 -13.92
C GLY A 146 4.00 8.87 -15.29
N LEU A 147 4.44 8.26 -16.39
CA LEU A 147 4.41 8.85 -17.73
C LEU A 147 3.15 8.47 -18.49
N ALA A 148 2.17 9.36 -18.52
CA ALA A 148 0.97 9.25 -19.35
C ALA A 148 0.63 10.59 -20.03
N ASN A 149 -0.09 10.50 -21.14
CA ASN A 149 -0.66 11.64 -21.86
C ASN A 149 -2.16 11.39 -22.09
N GLU A 150 -2.83 12.37 -22.69
CA GLU A 150 -4.28 12.31 -22.93
C GLU A 150 -4.73 11.05 -23.69
N ALA A 151 -3.94 10.57 -24.67
CA ALA A 151 -4.27 9.34 -25.39
C ALA A 151 -4.24 8.10 -24.48
N VAL A 152 -3.31 8.06 -23.52
CA VAL A 152 -3.23 7.02 -22.49
C VAL A 152 -4.45 7.11 -21.58
N HIS A 153 -4.80 8.29 -21.07
CA HIS A 153 -5.96 8.50 -20.18
C HIS A 153 -7.28 8.10 -20.86
N GLN A 154 -7.49 8.53 -22.11
CA GLN A 154 -8.68 8.16 -22.89
C GLN A 154 -8.78 6.66 -23.15
N THR A 155 -7.63 6.00 -23.37
CA THR A 155 -7.62 4.55 -23.58
C THR A 155 -7.88 3.81 -22.26
N ALA A 156 -7.24 4.22 -21.17
CA ALA A 156 -7.47 3.68 -19.83
C ALA A 156 -8.96 3.79 -19.42
N ALA A 157 -9.62 4.90 -19.75
CA ALA A 157 -11.05 5.10 -19.50
C ALA A 157 -11.94 4.01 -20.13
N LYS A 158 -11.60 3.53 -21.32
CA LYS A 158 -12.32 2.45 -22.02
C LYS A 158 -12.22 1.10 -21.30
N PHE A 159 -11.17 0.92 -20.49
CA PHE A 159 -10.96 -0.24 -19.63
C PHE A 159 -11.46 -0.02 -18.20
N GLY A 160 -12.14 1.10 -17.92
CA GLY A 160 -12.63 1.42 -16.57
C GLY A 160 -11.53 1.80 -15.58
N LEU A 161 -10.34 2.16 -16.06
CA LEU A 161 -9.17 2.43 -15.22
C LEU A 161 -9.02 3.93 -14.93
N ALA A 162 -8.67 4.26 -13.68
CA ALA A 162 -8.23 5.59 -13.27
C ALA A 162 -6.73 5.58 -12.92
N GLU A 163 -6.02 6.66 -13.26
CA GLU A 163 -4.61 6.81 -12.97
C GLU A 163 -4.37 7.22 -11.52
N ILE A 164 -3.43 6.52 -10.88
CA ILE A 164 -2.94 6.83 -9.55
C ILE A 164 -1.43 7.02 -9.63
N LEU A 165 -0.97 8.26 -9.44
CA LEU A 165 0.44 8.56 -9.18
C LEU A 165 0.69 8.51 -7.66
N TRP A 166 1.41 9.48 -7.13
CA TRP A 166 1.76 9.59 -5.71
C TRP A 166 1.79 11.07 -5.32
N ASP A 167 1.86 11.36 -4.03
CA ASP A 167 2.30 12.67 -3.53
C ASP A 167 3.59 12.55 -2.70
N VAL A 168 4.03 11.31 -2.40
CA VAL A 168 5.30 11.02 -1.73
C VAL A 168 6.11 10.00 -2.54
N ILE A 169 7.27 10.42 -3.02
CA ILE A 169 8.27 9.61 -3.73
C ILE A 169 9.57 9.60 -2.92
N PRO A 170 9.94 8.46 -2.31
CA PRO A 170 11.12 8.36 -1.46
C PRO A 170 12.35 7.81 -2.20
N PHE A 171 12.25 7.62 -3.53
CA PHE A 171 13.31 7.13 -4.42
C PHE A 171 13.99 5.85 -3.91
N ASP A 172 13.20 4.88 -3.47
CA ASP A 172 13.70 3.65 -2.87
C ASP A 172 14.59 2.83 -3.83
N TRP A 173 14.26 2.81 -5.12
CA TRP A 173 15.08 2.17 -6.16
C TRP A 173 16.45 2.84 -6.36
N ALA A 174 16.53 4.17 -6.22
CA ALA A 174 17.78 4.92 -6.39
C ALA A 174 18.63 4.90 -5.11
N ASN A 175 17.96 4.75 -3.96
CA ASN A 175 18.54 4.73 -2.63
C ASN A 175 18.66 3.31 -2.05
N ASP A 176 18.69 2.26 -2.89
CA ASP A 176 18.72 0.85 -2.46
C ASP A 176 19.88 0.56 -1.48
N SER A 177 21.03 1.22 -1.68
CA SER A 177 22.20 1.14 -0.79
C SER A 177 22.20 2.13 0.38
N ASN A 178 21.22 3.04 0.43
CA ASN A 178 21.12 4.11 1.43
C ASN A 178 19.66 4.36 1.86
N THR A 179 19.07 3.37 2.56
CA THR A 179 17.70 3.47 3.07
C THR A 179 17.47 4.64 4.03
N SER A 180 18.52 5.23 4.60
CA SER A 180 18.41 6.43 5.43
C SER A 180 17.93 7.65 4.64
N ALA A 181 18.30 7.77 3.35
CA ALA A 181 17.83 8.82 2.46
C ALA A 181 16.34 8.65 2.16
N THR A 182 15.92 7.42 1.83
CA THR A 182 14.50 7.05 1.67
C THR A 182 13.71 7.38 2.93
N ARG A 183 14.21 6.98 4.11
CA ARG A 183 13.57 7.28 5.41
C ARG A 183 13.41 8.79 5.64
N ALA A 184 14.44 9.59 5.36
CA ALA A 184 14.40 11.04 5.55
C ALA A 184 13.31 11.70 4.69
N LEU A 185 13.11 11.22 3.46
CA LEU A 185 12.01 11.68 2.60
C LEU A 185 10.65 11.30 3.17
N LEU A 186 10.47 10.07 3.66
CA LEU A 186 9.22 9.66 4.30
C LEU A 186 8.89 10.54 5.53
N MET A 187 9.88 10.78 6.39
CA MET A 187 9.72 11.63 7.58
C MET A 187 9.34 13.07 7.26
N SER A 188 9.86 13.61 6.16
CA SER A 188 9.66 15.00 5.78
C SER A 188 8.41 15.25 4.93
N GLN A 189 7.91 14.24 4.20
CA GLN A 189 6.84 14.41 3.20
C GLN A 189 5.48 13.83 3.60
N ILE A 190 5.43 12.79 4.43
CA ILE A 190 4.16 12.13 4.76
C ILE A 190 3.26 13.04 5.59
N LYS A 191 2.01 13.18 5.14
CA LYS A 191 0.89 13.85 5.82
C LYS A 191 -0.39 13.00 5.74
N PRO A 192 -1.46 13.33 6.49
CA PRO A 192 -2.74 12.65 6.34
C PRO A 192 -3.24 12.74 4.90
N GLY A 193 -3.62 11.62 4.31
CA GLY A 193 -4.06 11.57 2.91
C GLY A 193 -2.98 11.22 1.89
N SER A 194 -1.73 10.98 2.32
CA SER A 194 -0.65 10.66 1.38
C SER A 194 -0.77 9.26 0.77
N VAL A 195 -0.45 9.18 -0.53
CA VAL A 195 -0.18 7.99 -1.34
C VAL A 195 1.33 7.93 -1.59
N VAL A 196 1.97 6.92 -1.00
CA VAL A 196 3.43 6.75 -1.03
C VAL A 196 3.82 5.71 -2.09
N LEU A 197 4.75 6.06 -2.98
CA LEU A 197 5.34 5.14 -3.96
C LEU A 197 6.48 4.33 -3.34
N PHE A 198 6.47 3.01 -3.55
CA PHE A 198 7.55 2.08 -3.26
C PHE A 198 7.62 0.99 -4.32
N HIS A 199 8.67 0.17 -4.26
CA HIS A 199 8.88 -1.01 -5.08
C HIS A 199 9.23 -2.21 -4.18
N ASP A 200 8.40 -3.26 -4.20
CA ASP A 200 8.66 -4.48 -3.41
C ASP A 200 9.64 -5.45 -4.09
N THR A 201 10.29 -4.99 -5.15
CA THR A 201 11.36 -5.68 -5.87
C THR A 201 12.73 -5.52 -5.21
N TYR A 202 12.85 -4.64 -4.21
CA TYR A 202 14.07 -4.39 -3.43
C TYR A 202 13.93 -4.87 -1.98
N SER A 203 14.93 -5.61 -1.48
CA SER A 203 14.95 -6.04 -0.07
C SER A 203 15.00 -4.86 0.89
N SER A 204 15.76 -3.83 0.51
CA SER A 204 15.98 -2.60 1.29
C SER A 204 14.67 -1.85 1.53
N THR A 205 13.79 -1.78 0.53
CA THR A 205 12.44 -1.23 0.67
C THR A 205 11.62 -2.01 1.68
N VAL A 206 11.63 -3.35 1.59
CA VAL A 206 10.87 -4.20 2.52
C VAL A 206 11.41 -4.10 3.96
N ASP A 207 12.74 -4.01 4.12
CA ASP A 207 13.40 -3.74 5.40
C ASP A 207 12.98 -2.39 5.99
N LEU A 208 13.00 -1.35 5.16
CA LEU A 208 12.58 -0.01 5.57
C LEU A 208 11.12 0.00 5.98
N VAL A 209 10.22 -0.59 5.20
CA VAL A 209 8.78 -0.66 5.52
C VAL A 209 8.55 -1.36 6.86
N TYR A 210 9.23 -2.49 7.10
CA TYR A 210 9.17 -3.19 8.39
C TYR A 210 9.52 -2.28 9.58
N GLN A 211 10.54 -1.43 9.43
CA GLN A 211 10.97 -0.50 10.46
C GLN A 211 10.14 0.79 10.52
N PHE A 212 9.48 1.18 9.43
CA PHE A 212 8.79 2.47 9.32
C PHE A 212 7.30 2.39 9.68
N ILE A 213 6.64 1.22 9.52
CA ILE A 213 5.24 1.05 9.94
C ILE A 213 5.03 1.40 11.43
N PRO A 214 5.88 1.00 12.39
CA PRO A 214 5.75 1.42 13.78
C PRO A 214 5.77 2.94 13.96
N VAL A 215 6.55 3.67 13.16
CA VAL A 215 6.59 5.14 13.17
C VAL A 215 5.23 5.71 12.75
N LEU A 216 4.68 5.22 11.64
CA LEU A 216 3.36 5.64 11.15
C LEU A 216 2.27 5.39 12.20
N LYS A 217 2.26 4.20 12.80
CA LYS A 217 1.28 3.82 13.85
C LYS A 217 1.42 4.68 15.11
N ALA A 218 2.65 4.98 15.53
CA ALA A 218 2.91 5.89 16.67
C ALA A 218 2.43 7.33 16.40
N ASN A 219 2.39 7.75 15.13
CA ASN A 219 1.83 9.03 14.70
C ASN A 219 0.30 8.99 14.46
N GLY A 220 -0.35 7.86 14.76
CA GLY A 220 -1.80 7.68 14.66
C GLY A 220 -2.31 7.39 13.25
N TYR A 221 -1.43 7.00 12.33
CA TYR A 221 -1.84 6.64 10.98
C TYR A 221 -2.43 5.23 10.92
N ARG A 222 -3.49 5.10 10.12
CA ARG A 222 -3.93 3.83 9.55
C ARG A 222 -3.36 3.65 8.15
N LEU A 223 -2.91 2.43 7.87
CA LEU A 223 -2.40 2.04 6.57
C LEU A 223 -3.53 1.38 5.79
N VAL A 224 -3.97 2.06 4.74
CA VAL A 224 -5.15 1.72 3.95
C VAL A 224 -4.78 1.50 2.48
N THR A 225 -5.70 0.93 1.71
CA THR A 225 -5.61 0.90 0.25
C THR A 225 -5.87 2.29 -0.34
N VAL A 226 -5.49 2.49 -1.61
CA VAL A 226 -5.77 3.73 -2.35
C VAL A 226 -7.27 3.96 -2.46
N SER A 227 -8.06 2.93 -2.77
CA SER A 227 -9.52 3.09 -2.85
C SER A 227 -10.17 3.44 -1.52
N GLU A 228 -9.68 2.90 -0.40
CA GLU A 228 -10.15 3.29 0.94
C GLU A 228 -9.79 4.75 1.28
N LEU A 229 -8.63 5.22 0.81
CA LEU A 229 -8.15 6.58 1.07
C LEU A 229 -8.87 7.64 0.23
N LEU A 230 -8.95 7.42 -1.09
CA LEU A 230 -9.40 8.41 -2.07
C LEU A 230 -10.87 8.25 -2.46
N GLY A 231 -11.47 7.10 -2.13
CA GLY A 231 -12.78 6.71 -2.63
C GLY A 231 -12.77 6.35 -4.13
N PRO A 232 -13.96 6.11 -4.72
CA PRO A 232 -14.09 5.79 -6.13
C PRO A 232 -13.47 6.85 -7.04
N ARG A 233 -12.75 6.40 -8.07
CA ARG A 233 -12.13 7.27 -9.08
C ARG A 233 -12.84 7.09 -10.42
N ALA A 234 -13.09 8.20 -11.11
CA ALA A 234 -13.69 8.15 -12.44
C ALA A 234 -12.69 7.57 -13.46
N PRO A 235 -13.11 6.66 -14.36
CA PRO A 235 -12.25 6.18 -15.43
C PRO A 235 -11.66 7.33 -16.25
N GLY A 236 -10.38 7.23 -16.60
CA GLY A 236 -9.61 8.28 -17.29
C GLY A 236 -9.19 9.47 -16.44
N SER A 237 -9.63 9.56 -15.17
CA SER A 237 -9.11 10.58 -14.24
C SER A 237 -7.70 10.25 -13.77
N SER A 238 -7.00 11.27 -13.28
CA SER A 238 -5.68 11.14 -12.66
C SER A 238 -5.68 11.70 -11.23
N TYR A 239 -4.81 11.16 -10.39
CA TYR A 239 -4.53 11.62 -9.04
C TYR A 239 -3.01 11.66 -8.81
N GLY A 240 -2.55 12.68 -8.09
CA GLY A 240 -1.16 12.82 -7.65
C GLY A 240 -0.27 13.55 -8.64
N SER A 241 1.03 13.50 -8.40
CA SER A 241 2.09 14.08 -9.21
C SER A 241 3.32 13.17 -9.24
N ARG A 242 4.25 13.43 -10.16
CA ARG A 242 5.56 12.75 -10.16
C ARG A 242 6.53 13.33 -9.12
N GLU A 243 6.27 14.54 -8.65
CA GLU A 243 7.14 15.28 -7.75
C GLU A 243 6.65 15.25 -6.30
N ASN A 244 7.60 15.32 -5.37
CA ASN A 244 7.31 15.65 -3.99
C ASN A 244 6.92 17.14 -3.87
N GLY A 245 5.98 17.44 -2.98
CA GLY A 245 5.70 18.81 -2.57
C GLY A 245 6.77 19.39 -1.63
N PRO A 246 6.56 20.63 -1.15
CA PRO A 246 7.36 21.19 -0.06
C PRO A 246 7.28 20.29 1.19
N PRO A 247 8.41 20.10 1.93
CA PRO A 247 8.41 19.32 3.16
C PRO A 247 7.39 19.83 4.18
N VAL A 248 6.65 18.90 4.78
CA VAL A 248 5.65 19.17 5.82
C VAL A 248 6.17 18.87 7.23
N ASN A 249 7.07 17.89 7.36
CA ASN A 249 7.73 17.49 8.62
C ASN A 249 6.74 17.22 9.78
N GLU A 250 5.59 16.60 9.50
CA GLU A 250 4.56 16.33 10.52
C GLU A 250 4.86 15.08 11.37
N LEU A 251 5.64 14.13 10.84
CA LEU A 251 5.95 12.90 11.55
C LEU A 251 6.93 13.14 12.69
N ARG A 252 6.65 12.49 13.83
CA ARG A 252 7.56 12.40 14.96
C ARG A 252 8.16 10.99 15.00
N ASP A 253 9.48 10.90 15.09
CA ASP A 253 10.11 9.59 15.15
C ASP A 253 9.85 8.90 16.49
N ILE A 254 9.98 7.59 16.51
CA ILE A 254 9.97 6.77 17.72
C ILE A 254 11.40 6.62 18.27
N PRO A 255 11.57 6.34 19.57
CA PRO A 255 12.89 6.03 20.13
C PRO A 255 13.57 4.88 19.37
N ALA A 256 14.88 4.96 19.16
CA ALA A 256 15.63 3.95 18.42
C ALA A 256 15.48 2.52 18.99
N SER A 257 15.28 2.41 20.31
CA SER A 257 15.02 1.13 20.99
C SER A 257 13.67 0.49 20.66
N GLN A 258 12.75 1.25 20.06
CA GLN A 258 11.44 0.78 19.62
C GLN A 258 11.41 0.43 18.11
N ILE A 259 12.49 0.72 17.38
CA ILE A 259 12.62 0.30 15.98
C ILE A 259 12.96 -1.19 15.96
N PRO A 260 12.18 -2.04 15.28
CA PRO A 260 12.43 -3.47 15.29
C PRO A 260 13.74 -3.80 14.55
N SER A 261 14.50 -4.74 15.10
CA SER A 261 15.69 -5.27 14.45
C SER A 261 15.30 -6.04 13.19
N LEU A 262 16.06 -5.88 12.11
CA LEU A 262 15.82 -6.60 10.88
C LEU A 262 15.93 -8.12 11.11
N PRO A 263 14.94 -8.91 10.70
CA PRO A 263 15.02 -10.36 10.81
C PRO A 263 16.13 -10.89 9.89
N ASN A 264 16.89 -11.88 10.34
CA ASN A 264 17.82 -12.65 9.51
C ASN A 264 17.02 -13.45 8.48
N THR A 265 16.64 -12.82 7.38
CA THR A 265 15.85 -13.43 6.31
C THR A 265 16.74 -13.56 5.09
N PRO A 266 16.97 -14.78 4.57
CA PRO A 266 17.77 -14.95 3.36
C PRO A 266 17.17 -14.14 2.21
N SER A 267 18.01 -13.42 1.46
CA SER A 267 17.56 -12.80 0.22
C SER A 267 17.11 -13.89 -0.75
N PRO A 268 15.86 -13.86 -1.24
CA PRO A 268 15.43 -14.70 -2.33
C PRO A 268 16.26 -14.39 -3.58
N LYS A 269 16.28 -15.35 -4.52
CA LYS A 269 16.92 -15.11 -5.82
C LYS A 269 16.28 -13.89 -6.48
N PRO A 270 17.06 -12.97 -7.06
CA PRO A 270 16.51 -11.85 -7.84
C PRO A 270 15.56 -12.40 -8.91
N MET A 271 14.40 -11.76 -9.08
CA MET A 271 13.56 -12.13 -10.22
C MET A 271 14.19 -11.63 -11.52
N PRO A 272 14.02 -12.37 -12.62
CA PRO A 272 14.46 -11.91 -13.93
C PRO A 272 13.78 -10.59 -14.29
N ASN A 273 14.55 -9.64 -14.82
CA ASN A 273 13.97 -8.51 -15.53
C ASN A 273 13.41 -9.02 -16.86
N PHE A 274 12.11 -8.82 -17.08
CA PHE A 274 11.47 -9.16 -18.35
C PHE A 274 11.67 -8.01 -19.33
N PRO A 275 12.26 -8.23 -20.52
CA PRO A 275 12.36 -7.19 -21.53
C PRO A 275 10.98 -6.83 -22.09
N ILE A 276 10.88 -5.62 -22.66
CA ILE A 276 9.75 -5.25 -23.53
C ILE A 276 10.02 -5.92 -24.87
N THR A 277 9.20 -6.89 -25.21
CA THR A 277 9.37 -7.76 -26.38
C THR A 277 8.37 -7.45 -27.48
N ASP A 278 7.23 -6.86 -27.14
CA ASP A 278 6.15 -6.60 -28.09
C ASP A 278 6.24 -5.23 -28.78
N ILE A 279 6.99 -4.28 -28.22
CA ILE A 279 7.13 -2.92 -28.76
C ILE A 279 8.59 -2.62 -29.13
N ALA A 280 8.80 -2.32 -30.42
CA ALA A 280 10.13 -1.97 -30.94
C ALA A 280 10.67 -0.66 -30.33
N GLY A 281 11.97 -0.64 -29.99
CA GLY A 281 12.64 0.55 -29.47
C GLY A 281 12.29 0.90 -28.02
N GLN A 282 11.50 0.08 -27.34
CA GLN A 282 11.23 0.20 -25.91
C GLN A 282 12.15 -0.73 -25.11
N ASN A 283 12.51 -0.30 -23.91
CA ASN A 283 13.19 -1.15 -22.94
C ASN A 283 12.38 -1.15 -21.65
N SER A 284 12.52 -2.21 -20.85
CA SER A 284 11.81 -2.35 -19.56
C SER A 284 12.18 -1.25 -18.55
N GLY A 285 13.10 -0.33 -18.92
CA GLY A 285 13.45 0.79 -18.10
C GLY A 285 13.91 0.36 -16.71
N GLY A 286 15.02 -0.36 -16.65
CA GLY A 286 15.78 -0.46 -15.41
C GLY A 286 16.20 0.94 -14.93
N PRO A 287 16.65 1.06 -13.67
CA PRO A 287 16.41 2.08 -12.61
C PRO A 287 16.30 3.59 -12.93
N ASN A 288 16.08 4.00 -14.18
CA ASN A 288 16.25 5.36 -14.68
C ASN A 288 15.00 5.93 -15.39
N ASN A 289 13.80 5.36 -15.21
CA ASN A 289 12.57 5.92 -15.81
C ASN A 289 11.99 7.12 -15.04
N GLY A 290 12.80 7.80 -14.23
CA GLY A 290 12.40 8.92 -13.37
C GLY A 290 13.33 10.14 -13.43
N ALA A 291 14.13 10.28 -14.50
CA ALA A 291 14.76 11.57 -14.82
C ALA A 291 13.76 12.49 -15.55
#